data_AF-A0A397UE17-F1
#
_entry.id   AF-A0A397UE17-F1
#
_cell.length_a   1.000
_cell.length_b   1.000
_cell.length_c   1.000
_cell.angle_alpha   90.00
_cell.angle_beta   90.00
_cell.angle_gamma   90.00
#
_symmetry.space_group_name_H-M   'P 1'
#
loop_
_entity.id
_entity.type
_entity.pdbx_description
1 polymer ?
#
loop_
_entity_poly.entity_id
_entity_poly.type
_entity_poly.pdbx_seq_one_letter_code
_entity_poly.pdbx_strand_id
1 'polypeptide(L)'
;MMIADFGISEQINDTTLNSNSAIFGMPAYIEPQCLKDVGYVRNKKSDIFSLGLVFWEISSCRKPFQSFRSASDIQMLIFEGKRGIPVKGTPKQYVELYTICWDDSPEERPDIKKVLEILNKPFVNDSLS
;
A
#
# COMPACT_ATOMS: atom_id res chain seq x y z
N MET A 1 -13.11 -11.70 3.03
CA MET A 1 -11.64 -11.71 3.00
C MET A 1 -11.14 -11.82 4.44
N MET A 2 -10.15 -12.66 4.70
CA MET A 2 -9.46 -12.75 6.00
C MET A 2 -7.99 -12.42 5.78
N ILE A 3 -7.38 -11.69 6.69
CA ILE A 3 -5.93 -11.39 6.67
C ILE A 3 -5.26 -12.37 7.63
N ALA A 4 -4.14 -12.96 7.21
CA ALA A 4 -3.34 -13.91 7.97
C ALA A 4 -1.85 -13.58 7.82
N ASP A 5 -0.99 -14.33 8.51
CA ASP A 5 0.48 -14.23 8.45
C ASP A 5 1.09 -12.92 9.00
N PHE A 6 0.73 -12.59 10.25
CA PHE A 6 1.34 -11.48 10.98
C PHE A 6 2.67 -11.84 11.69
N GLY A 7 3.14 -13.09 11.58
CA GLY A 7 4.25 -13.63 12.39
C GLY A 7 5.61 -12.97 12.15
N ILE A 8 5.78 -12.25 11.04
CA ILE A 8 7.03 -11.56 10.67
C ILE A 8 7.05 -10.10 11.20
N SER A 9 5.93 -9.59 11.73
CA SER A 9 5.80 -8.20 12.19
C SER A 9 6.59 -7.85 13.45
N GLU A 10 6.91 -8.84 14.30
CA GLU A 10 7.57 -8.62 15.60
C GLU A 10 9.12 -8.55 15.52
N GLN A 11 9.74 -9.03 14.43
CA GLN A 11 11.22 -9.14 14.33
C GLN A 11 11.95 -7.83 13.95
N ILE A 12 11.24 -6.70 13.83
CA ILE A 12 11.83 -5.42 13.37
C ILE A 12 12.53 -4.65 14.51
N ASN A 13 12.38 -5.08 15.78
CA ASN A 13 12.97 -4.41 16.94
C ASN A 13 14.44 -4.82 17.25
N ASP A 14 14.97 -5.86 16.59
CA ASP A 14 16.38 -6.23 16.80
C ASP A 14 17.30 -5.34 15.95
N THR A 15 18.08 -4.52 16.65
CA THR A 15 18.95 -3.44 16.16
C THR A 15 20.14 -3.91 15.32
N THR A 16 20.16 -5.16 14.87
CA THR A 16 21.27 -5.84 14.18
C THR A 16 21.02 -6.07 12.69
N LEU A 17 19.85 -5.69 12.17
CA LEU A 17 19.60 -5.71 10.74
C LEU A 17 20.23 -4.48 10.10
N ASN A 18 21.47 -4.63 9.62
CA ASN A 18 22.11 -3.72 8.66
C ASN A 18 21.06 -3.19 7.68
N SER A 19 21.07 -1.89 7.38
CA SER A 19 20.06 -1.11 6.66
C SER A 19 19.54 -1.70 5.32
N ASN A 20 20.17 -2.75 4.81
CA ASN A 20 19.77 -3.50 3.61
C ASN A 20 18.96 -4.79 3.90
N SER A 21 18.93 -5.27 5.14
CA SER A 21 18.22 -6.47 5.60
C SER A 21 16.84 -6.17 6.20
N ALA A 22 16.52 -4.89 6.45
CA ALA A 22 15.18 -4.43 6.84
C ALA A 22 14.12 -4.55 5.70
N ILE A 23 14.54 -5.02 4.53
CA ILE A 23 13.71 -5.28 3.35
C ILE A 23 13.36 -6.79 3.25
N PHE A 24 13.13 -7.45 4.37
CA PHE A 24 12.35 -8.70 4.36
C PHE A 24 10.87 -8.32 4.22
N GLY A 25 10.34 -8.48 3.00
CA GLY A 25 8.96 -8.15 2.65
C GLY A 25 8.74 -8.19 1.15
N MET A 26 7.49 -7.96 0.72
CA MET A 26 7.18 -7.76 -0.70
C MET A 26 7.44 -6.29 -1.04
N PRO A 27 8.49 -5.94 -1.83
CA PRO A 27 8.92 -4.56 -2.03
C PRO A 27 7.80 -3.64 -2.53
N ALA A 28 6.89 -4.21 -3.32
CA ALA A 28 5.72 -3.54 -3.86
C ALA A 28 4.85 -2.85 -2.79
N TYR A 29 4.77 -3.39 -1.57
CA TYR A 29 3.87 -2.93 -0.50
C TYR A 29 4.58 -2.10 0.57
N ILE A 30 5.88 -1.87 0.43
CA ILE A 30 6.66 -1.04 1.35
C ILE A 30 6.35 0.43 1.07
N GLU A 31 6.08 1.21 2.12
CA GLU A 31 5.82 2.64 1.95
C GLU A 31 7.08 3.43 1.57
N PRO A 32 6.95 4.54 0.81
CA PRO A 32 8.10 5.30 0.31
C PRO A 32 8.99 5.87 1.42
N GLN A 33 8.47 6.09 2.63
CA GLN A 33 9.25 6.70 3.71
C GLN A 33 10.32 5.75 4.26
N CYS A 34 10.06 4.45 4.23
CA CYS A 34 11.07 3.42 4.53
C CYS A 34 12.26 3.44 3.56
N LEU A 35 12.10 4.02 2.37
CA LEU A 35 13.15 4.13 1.35
C LEU A 35 13.85 5.50 1.38
N LYS A 36 13.17 6.53 1.91
CA LYS A 36 13.67 7.91 1.98
C LYS A 36 14.46 8.19 3.26
N ASP A 37 14.10 7.54 4.37
CA ASP A 37 14.71 7.75 5.67
C ASP A 37 15.05 6.42 6.35
N VAL A 38 16.35 6.21 6.58
CA VAL A 38 16.89 5.00 7.23
C VAL A 38 16.43 4.90 8.70
N GLY A 39 16.10 6.02 9.34
CA GLY A 39 15.57 6.07 10.70
C GLY A 39 14.04 5.97 10.80
N TYR A 40 13.34 5.82 9.67
CA TYR A 40 11.88 5.80 9.67
C TYR A 40 11.33 4.55 10.37
N VAL A 41 10.53 4.78 11.42
CA VAL A 41 9.83 3.73 12.15
C VAL A 41 8.43 3.54 11.56
N ARG A 42 8.16 2.33 11.06
CA ARG A 42 6.84 1.94 10.56
C ARG A 42 5.77 2.05 11.64
N ASN A 43 4.58 2.46 11.25
CA ASN A 43 3.44 2.61 12.14
C ASN A 43 2.13 2.19 11.43
N LYS A 44 0.97 2.46 12.04
CA LYS A 44 -0.33 2.09 11.48
C LYS A 44 -0.57 2.69 10.07
N LYS A 45 0.03 3.83 9.73
CA LYS A 45 -0.07 4.45 8.39
C LYS A 45 0.73 3.67 7.35
N SER A 46 1.77 2.93 7.75
CA SER A 46 2.49 1.98 6.90
C SER A 46 1.60 0.80 6.50
N ASP A 47 0.78 0.31 7.43
CA ASP A 47 -0.18 -0.75 7.16
C ASP A 47 -1.29 -0.26 6.20
N ILE A 48 -1.75 0.98 6.37
CA ILE A 48 -2.75 1.59 5.48
C ILE A 48 -2.20 1.75 4.05
N PHE A 49 -0.93 2.14 3.90
CA PHE A 49 -0.27 2.17 2.60
C PHE A 49 -0.30 0.80 1.90
N SER A 50 0.15 -0.23 2.62
CA SER A 50 0.13 -1.62 2.13
C SER A 50 -1.28 -2.06 1.74
N LEU A 51 -2.27 -1.70 2.55
CA LEU A 51 -3.69 -2.00 2.31
C LEU A 51 -4.23 -1.30 1.05
N GLY A 52 -3.80 -0.06 0.77
CA GLY A 52 -4.15 0.65 -0.46
C GLY A 52 -3.72 -0.11 -1.72
N LEU A 53 -2.50 -0.66 -1.71
CA LEU A 53 -2.00 -1.48 -2.81
C LEU A 53 -2.76 -2.81 -2.95
N VAL A 54 -3.16 -3.43 -1.82
CA VAL A 54 -4.01 -4.62 -1.83
C VAL A 54 -5.39 -4.31 -2.43
N PHE A 55 -6.01 -3.17 -2.11
CA PHE A 55 -7.27 -2.76 -2.73
C PHE A 55 -7.14 -2.55 -4.24
N TRP A 56 -6.05 -1.92 -4.68
CA TRP A 56 -5.79 -1.79 -6.11
C TRP A 56 -5.55 -3.15 -6.79
N GLU A 57 -4.83 -4.07 -6.14
CA GLU A 57 -4.62 -5.43 -6.65
C GLU A 57 -5.94 -6.20 -6.79
N ILE A 58 -6.84 -6.10 -5.80
CA ILE A 58 -8.20 -6.67 -5.86
C ILE A 58 -8.97 -6.06 -7.04
N SER A 59 -8.92 -4.74 -7.20
CA SER A 59 -9.61 -4.05 -8.30
C SER A 59 -9.05 -4.41 -9.68
N SER A 60 -7.74 -4.66 -9.78
CA SER A 60 -7.07 -4.84 -11.07
C SER A 60 -6.86 -6.30 -11.44
N CYS A 61 -6.98 -7.21 -10.47
CA CYS A 61 -6.57 -8.60 -10.55
C CYS A 61 -5.11 -8.74 -11.02
N ARG A 62 -4.25 -7.76 -10.70
CA ARG A 62 -2.84 -7.70 -11.12
C ARG A 62 -1.95 -7.41 -9.93
N LYS A 63 -0.79 -8.07 -9.91
CA LYS A 63 0.25 -7.76 -8.93
C LYS A 63 0.80 -6.35 -9.20
N PRO A 64 0.99 -5.52 -8.16
CA PRO A 64 1.67 -4.25 -8.33
C PRO A 64 3.07 -4.48 -8.93
N PHE A 65 3.43 -3.69 -9.93
CA PHE A 65 4.75 -3.75 -10.58
C PHE A 65 5.13 -5.12 -11.18
N GLN A 66 4.17 -5.93 -11.62
CA GLN A 66 4.39 -7.29 -12.15
C GLN A 66 5.45 -7.39 -13.28
N SER A 67 5.67 -6.32 -14.05
CA SER A 67 6.67 -6.27 -15.12
C SER A 67 8.13 -6.20 -14.63
N PHE A 68 8.35 -5.89 -13.36
CA PHE A 68 9.68 -5.68 -12.79
C PHE A 68 10.13 -6.92 -12.02
N ARG A 69 11.37 -7.36 -12.30
CA ARG A 69 11.95 -8.57 -11.69
C ARG A 69 12.83 -8.27 -10.49
N SER A 70 13.42 -7.08 -10.42
CA SER A 70 14.29 -6.70 -9.30
C SER A 70 13.51 -5.96 -8.21
N ALA A 71 13.79 -6.31 -6.96
CA ALA A 71 13.31 -5.57 -5.79
C ALA A 71 13.77 -4.10 -5.82
N SER A 72 14.99 -3.83 -6.31
CA SER A 72 15.54 -2.48 -6.42
C SER A 72 14.74 -1.60 -7.39
N ASP A 73 14.29 -2.17 -8.51
CA ASP A 73 13.52 -1.44 -9.52
C ASP A 73 12.15 -1.04 -8.94
N ILE A 74 11.50 -1.98 -8.25
CA ILE A 74 10.22 -1.73 -7.57
C ILE A 74 10.37 -0.65 -6.50
N GLN A 75 11.42 -0.72 -5.68
CA GLN A 75 11.72 0.30 -4.66
C GLN A 75 11.93 1.67 -5.29
N MET A 76 12.69 1.76 -6.39
CA MET A 76 12.91 3.02 -7.10
C MET A 76 11.59 3.61 -7.61
N LEU A 77 10.71 2.80 -8.20
CA LEU A 77 9.39 3.25 -8.66
C LEU A 77 8.51 3.76 -7.50
N ILE A 78 8.54 3.08 -6.36
CA ILE A 78 7.81 3.51 -5.15
C ILE A 78 8.38 4.83 -4.64
N PHE A 79 9.71 4.93 -4.57
CA PHE A 79 10.42 6.15 -4.16
C PHE A 79 10.07 7.34 -5.05
N GLU A 80 9.93 7.12 -6.36
CA GLU A 80 9.50 8.12 -7.35
C GLU A 80 7.99 8.43 -7.31
N GLY A 81 7.21 7.82 -6.42
CA GLY A 81 5.77 8.05 -6.31
C GLY A 81 4.95 7.36 -7.41
N LYS A 82 5.52 6.40 -8.15
CA LYS A 82 4.74 5.63 -9.14
C LYS A 82 3.71 4.75 -8.42
N ARG A 83 2.50 4.69 -8.98
CA ARG A 83 1.36 3.92 -8.44
C ARG A 83 0.62 3.19 -9.55
N GLY A 84 -0.25 2.27 -9.15
CA GLY A 84 -1.10 1.51 -10.06
C GLY A 84 -2.10 2.40 -10.79
N ILE A 85 -2.30 2.14 -12.08
CA ILE A 85 -3.28 2.88 -12.91
C ILE A 85 -4.69 2.41 -12.52
N PRO A 86 -5.65 3.32 -12.29
CA PRO A 86 -7.04 2.93 -12.05
C PRO A 86 -7.62 2.08 -13.19
N VAL A 87 -8.35 1.03 -12.82
CA VAL A 87 -8.93 0.10 -13.80
C VAL A 87 -10.33 0.56 -14.20
N LYS A 88 -10.61 0.50 -15.50
CA LYS A 88 -11.93 0.84 -16.05
C LYS A 88 -12.99 -0.08 -15.44
N GLY A 89 -14.08 0.52 -14.95
CA GLY A 89 -15.19 -0.20 -14.32
C GLY A 89 -15.09 -0.32 -12.81
N THR A 90 -13.97 0.09 -12.21
CA THR A 90 -13.86 0.24 -10.75
C THR A 90 -14.69 1.45 -10.30
N PRO A 91 -15.56 1.31 -9.28
CA PRO A 91 -16.32 2.44 -8.75
C PRO A 91 -15.40 3.59 -8.32
N LYS A 92 -15.76 4.83 -8.67
CA LYS A 92 -14.94 6.02 -8.39
C LYS A 92 -14.57 6.15 -6.91
N GLN A 93 -15.53 5.91 -6.03
CA GLN A 93 -15.32 5.92 -4.57
C GLN A 93 -14.29 4.87 -4.11
N TYR A 94 -14.22 3.72 -4.78
CA TYR A 94 -13.21 2.69 -4.49
C TYR A 94 -11.83 3.12 -5.00
N VAL A 95 -11.77 3.78 -6.16
CA VAL A 95 -10.54 4.41 -6.67
C VAL A 95 -10.02 5.43 -5.67
N GLU A 96 -10.87 6.38 -5.27
CA GLU A 96 -10.52 7.39 -4.27
C GLU A 96 -10.01 6.76 -2.97
N LEU A 97 -10.68 5.72 -2.47
CA LEU A 97 -10.29 5.00 -1.27
C LEU A 97 -8.87 4.43 -1.37
N TYR A 98 -8.56 3.62 -2.37
CA TYR A 98 -7.21 3.05 -2.43
C TYR A 98 -6.16 4.11 -2.76
N THR A 99 -6.54 5.19 -3.46
CA THR A 99 -5.61 6.29 -3.76
C THR A 99 -5.21 7.10 -2.53
N ILE A 100 -6.14 7.36 -1.61
CA ILE A 100 -5.81 8.06 -0.36
C ILE A 100 -5.06 7.14 0.62
N CYS A 101 -5.31 5.83 0.58
CA CYS A 101 -4.58 4.87 1.41
C CYS A 101 -3.08 4.82 1.09
N TRP A 102 -2.68 4.96 -0.18
CA TRP A 102 -1.27 4.88 -0.60
C TRP A 102 -0.59 6.23 -0.85
N ASP A 103 -1.12 7.31 -0.27
CA ASP A 103 -0.58 8.65 -0.40
C ASP A 103 0.89 8.68 0.07
N ASP A 104 1.71 9.51 -0.59
CA ASP A 104 3.11 9.68 -0.23
C ASP A 104 3.28 10.22 1.19
N SER A 105 2.38 11.12 1.61
CA SER A 105 2.33 11.66 2.97
C SER A 105 1.60 10.69 3.91
N PRO A 106 2.25 10.15 4.95
CA PRO A 106 1.59 9.28 5.92
C PRO A 106 0.41 9.93 6.64
N GLU A 107 0.41 11.25 6.77
CA GLU A 107 -0.63 12.00 7.49
C GLU A 107 -1.95 12.08 6.72
N GLU A 108 -1.88 12.12 5.39
CA GLU A 108 -3.07 12.16 4.50
C GLU A 108 -3.80 10.83 4.47
N ARG A 109 -3.10 9.72 4.78
CA ARG A 109 -3.69 8.38 4.76
C ARG A 109 -4.77 8.28 5.85
N PRO A 110 -5.95 7.70 5.57
CA PRO A 110 -7.00 7.53 6.59
C PRO A 110 -6.55 6.57 7.69
N ASP A 111 -7.21 6.62 8.86
CA ASP A 111 -7.13 5.50 9.80
C ASP A 111 -8.02 4.32 9.37
N ILE A 112 -7.81 3.16 9.97
CA ILE A 112 -8.56 1.95 9.62
C ILE A 112 -10.07 2.09 9.86
N LYS A 113 -10.51 2.90 10.85
CA LYS A 113 -11.94 3.12 11.11
C LYS A 113 -12.57 3.88 9.95
N LYS A 114 -11.88 4.88 9.41
CA LYS A 114 -12.34 5.64 8.26
C LYS A 114 -12.38 4.81 6.99
N VAL A 115 -11.38 3.95 6.77
CA VAL A 115 -11.38 2.96 5.67
C VAL A 115 -12.62 2.06 5.77
N LEU A 116 -12.90 1.50 6.94
CA LEU A 116 -14.08 0.66 7.16
C LEU A 116 -15.40 1.43 6.95
N GLU A 117 -15.48 2.68 7.38
CA GLU A 117 -16.65 3.53 7.15
C GLU A 117 -16.93 3.71 5.65
N ILE A 118 -15.89 3.91 4.84
CA ILE A 118 -16.03 4.06 3.38
C ILE A 118 -16.44 2.72 2.74
N LEU A 119 -15.80 1.61 3.13
CA LEU A 119 -16.11 0.27 2.60
C LEU A 119 -17.52 -0.20 2.94
N ASN A 120 -18.10 0.24 4.06
CA ASN A 120 -19.46 -0.10 4.45
C ASN A 120 -20.54 0.71 3.71
N LYS A 121 -20.14 1.73 2.94
CA LYS A 121 -21.08 2.47 2.08
C LYS A 121 -21.27 1.74 0.76
N PRO A 122 -22.48 1.73 0.20
CA PRO A 122 -22.69 1.17 -1.14
C PRO A 122 -21.90 1.98 -2.16
N PHE A 123 -21.08 1.30 -2.95
CA PHE A 123 -20.41 1.91 -4.09
C PHE A 123 -21.43 2.20 -5.18
N VAL A 124 -21.58 3.47 -5.53
CA VAL A 124 -22.47 3.88 -6.62
C VAL A 124 -21.68 3.83 -7.93
N ASN A 125 -22.22 3.12 -8.92
CA ASN A 125 -21.69 3.17 -10.28
C ASN A 125 -22.29 4.39 -10.98
N ASP A 126 -21.47 5.37 -11.34
CA ASP A 126 -21.89 6.55 -12.14
C ASP A 126 -22.28 6.20 -13.60
N SER A 127 -22.55 4.93 -13.90
CA SER A 127 -22.88 4.44 -15.25
C SER A 127 -24.39 4.41 -15.53
N LEU A 128 -25.09 5.50 -15.22
CA LEU A 128 -26.42 5.84 -15.74
C LEU A 128 -26.52 7.36 -15.97
N SER A 129 -25.83 7.84 -17.01
CA SER A 129 -26.13 9.09 -17.70
C SER A 129 -25.83 8.95 -19.18
#